data_AF-A0A1F2TVE6-F1
#
_entry.id   AF-A0A1F2TVE6-F1
#
_cell.length_a   1.000
_cell.length_b   1.000
_cell.length_c   1.000
_cell.angle_alpha   90.00
_cell.angle_beta   90.00
_cell.angle_gamma   90.00
#
_symmetry.space_group_name_H-M   'P 1'
#
loop_
_entity.id
_entity.type
_entity.pdbx_description
1 polymer ?
#
loop_
_entity_poly.entity_id
_entity_poly.type
_entity_poly.pdbx_seq_one_letter_code
_entity_poly.pdbx_strand_id
1 'polypeptide(L)'
;MPNGIALCSLHHRAFDAHILGVTPDYVIEVRPDVLTEIDGPMLIHGIQGFHGQQIQLPARHGAWPRREFLEERYSLFRRLA
;
A
#
# COMPACT_ATOMS: atom_id res chain seq x y z
N MET A 1 11.89 -17.33 -0.09
CA MET A 1 12.55 -16.01 -0.14
C MET A 1 11.47 -14.94 -0.05
N PRO A 2 11.65 -13.88 0.76
CA PRO A 2 10.54 -13.05 1.22
C PRO A 2 10.13 -12.07 0.12
N ASN A 3 8.97 -12.30 -0.47
CA ASN A 3 8.34 -11.36 -1.41
C ASN A 3 7.55 -10.29 -0.64
N GLY A 4 8.05 -9.90 0.52
CA GLY A 4 7.36 -9.03 1.47
C GLY A 4 7.73 -7.56 1.27
N ILE A 5 6.78 -6.68 1.55
CA ILE A 5 7.02 -5.25 1.67
C ILE A 5 7.32 -4.96 3.15
N ALA A 6 8.39 -4.21 3.42
CA ALA A 6 8.67 -3.74 4.77
C ALA A 6 7.79 -2.53 5.07
N LEU A 7 6.74 -2.75 5.87
CA LEU A 7 5.82 -1.69 6.32
C LEU A 7 6.03 -1.44 7.83
N CYS A 8 5.56 -0.31 8.37
CA CYS A 8 5.48 -0.09 9.82
C CYS A 8 4.14 -0.62 10.37
N SER A 9 3.98 -0.76 11.69
CA SER A 9 2.79 -1.39 12.31
C SER A 9 1.44 -0.77 11.90
N LEU A 10 1.39 0.53 11.58
CA LEU A 10 0.20 1.17 11.05
C LEU A 10 -0.09 0.71 9.61
N HIS A 11 0.91 0.81 8.73
CA HIS A 11 0.76 0.43 7.33
C HIS A 11 0.56 -1.08 7.14
N HIS A 12 1.14 -1.94 7.99
CA HIS A 12 0.86 -3.39 7.99
C HIS A 12 -0.64 -3.63 8.18
N ARG A 13 -1.22 -3.05 9.24
CA ARG A 13 -2.64 -3.23 9.54
C ARG A 13 -3.54 -2.69 8.43
N ALA A 14 -3.21 -1.54 7.87
CA ALA A 14 -3.98 -0.96 6.77
C ALA A 14 -3.88 -1.78 5.48
N PHE A 15 -2.72 -2.34 5.16
CA PHE A 15 -2.54 -3.23 4.02
C PHE A 15 -3.30 -4.55 4.17
N ASP A 16 -3.23 -5.16 5.35
CA ASP A 16 -3.97 -6.40 5.67
C ASP A 16 -5.48 -6.20 5.68
N ALA A 17 -5.94 -5.03 6.12
CA ALA A 17 -7.35 -4.64 6.11
C ALA A 17 -7.86 -4.15 4.74
N HIS A 18 -7.03 -4.13 3.69
CA HIS A 18 -7.38 -3.61 2.36
C HIS A 18 -7.78 -2.12 2.37
N ILE A 19 -7.25 -1.35 3.32
CA ILE A 19 -7.38 0.10 3.38
C ILE A 19 -6.40 0.76 2.40
N LEU A 20 -5.21 0.15 2.21
CA LEU A 20 -4.25 0.56 1.20
C LEU A 20 -3.77 -0.63 0.37
N GLY A 21 -3.49 -0.39 -0.90
CA GLY A 21 -2.89 -1.33 -1.84
C GLY A 21 -1.61 -0.75 -2.46
N VAL A 22 -0.81 -1.61 -3.10
CA VAL A 22 0.38 -1.19 -3.86
C VAL A 22 0.29 -1.78 -5.26
N THR A 23 0.33 -0.94 -6.28
CA THR A 23 0.22 -1.34 -7.69
C THR A 23 1.47 -2.11 -8.15
N PRO A 24 1.41 -2.84 -9.28
CA PRO A 24 2.58 -3.46 -9.91
C PRO A 24 3.66 -2.46 -10.35
N ASP A 25 3.32 -1.17 -10.39
CA ASP A 25 4.23 -0.06 -10.69
C ASP A 25 4.70 0.65 -9.41
N TYR A 26 4.54 -0.02 -8.26
CA TYR A 26 5.04 0.41 -6.96
C TYR A 26 4.37 1.68 -6.41
N VAL A 27 3.16 2.00 -6.88
CA VAL A 27 2.37 3.16 -6.43
C VAL A 27 1.42 2.73 -5.32
N ILE A 28 1.29 3.55 -4.28
CA ILE A 28 0.36 3.33 -3.17
C ILE A 28 -1.02 3.85 -3.56
N GLU A 29 -2.05 3.04 -3.41
CA GLU A 29 -3.44 3.45 -3.51
C GLU A 29 -4.15 3.29 -2.16
N VAL A 30 -5.04 4.22 -1.83
CA VAL A 30 -5.82 4.22 -0.60
C VAL A 30 -7.28 4.08 -1.01
N ARG A 31 -8.05 3.34 -0.22
CA ARG A 31 -9.46 3.09 -0.49
C ARG A 31 -10.24 4.41 -0.59
N PRO A 32 -11.17 4.58 -1.56
CA PRO A 32 -11.82 5.88 -1.79
C PRO A 32 -12.62 6.42 -0.60
N ASP A 33 -13.31 5.55 0.15
CA ASP A 33 -14.05 5.92 1.36
C ASP A 33 -13.12 6.51 2.42
N VAL A 34 -11.95 5.90 2.63
CA VAL A 34 -10.92 6.34 3.57
C VAL A 34 -10.30 7.66 3.11
N LEU A 35 -10.18 7.91 1.80
CA LEU A 35 -9.73 9.22 1.28
C LEU A 35 -10.72 10.35 1.60
N THR A 36 -12.02 10.05 1.69
CA THR A 36 -13.06 11.04 1.99
C THR A 36 -13.37 11.20 3.48
N GLU A 37 -12.82 10.32 4.32
CA GLU A 37 -13.04 10.35 5.76
C GLU A 37 -12.26 11.50 6.44
N ILE A 38 -12.92 12.20 7.36
CA ILE A 38 -12.38 13.36 8.08
C ILE A 38 -12.27 12.99 9.56
N ASP A 39 -11.23 12.24 9.93
CA ASP A 39 -11.03 11.74 11.31
C ASP A 39 -9.97 12.57 12.09
N GLY A 40 -8.94 13.06 11.41
CA GLY A 40 -7.94 13.94 12.00
C GLY A 40 -6.55 13.83 11.39
N PRO A 41 -5.55 14.59 11.89
CA PRO A 41 -4.22 14.66 11.30
C PRO A 41 -3.50 13.31 11.24
N MET A 42 -3.86 12.34 12.09
CA MET A 42 -3.30 10.99 12.05
C MET A 42 -3.75 10.18 10.82
N LEU A 43 -5.03 10.24 10.45
CA LEU A 43 -5.51 9.53 9.25
C LEU A 43 -4.98 10.20 7.98
N ILE A 44 -4.97 11.54 7.97
CA ILE A 44 -4.47 12.35 6.86
C ILE A 44 -2.99 12.03 6.60
N HIS A 45 -2.10 12.21 7.59
CA HIS A 45 -0.67 12.04 7.36
C HIS A 45 -0.22 10.59 7.43
N GLY A 46 -0.95 9.74 8.15
CA GLY A 46 -0.58 8.35 8.38
C GLY A 46 -1.05 7.37 7.30
N ILE A 47 -2.08 7.72 6.52
CA ILE A 47 -2.62 6.84 5.46
C ILE A 47 -2.90 7.63 4.19
N GLN A 48 -3.79 8.64 4.24
CA GLN A 48 -4.26 9.34 3.04
C GLN A 48 -3.13 10.03 2.28
N GLY A 49 -2.16 10.61 3.00
CA GLY A 49 -1.03 11.35 2.44
C GLY A 49 -0.05 10.49 1.63
N PHE A 50 -0.13 9.17 1.74
CA PHE A 50 0.66 8.25 0.92
C PHE A 50 -0.03 7.90 -0.41
N HIS A 51 -1.29 8.28 -0.61
CA HIS A 51 -1.99 8.02 -1.86
C HIS A 51 -1.25 8.64 -3.05
N GLY A 52 -1.01 7.83 -4.09
CA GLY A 52 -0.29 8.23 -5.30
C GLY A 52 1.23 8.29 -5.16
N GLN A 53 1.80 8.06 -3.96
CA GLN A 53 3.25 8.01 -3.77
C GLN A 53 3.82 6.65 -4.19
N GLN A 54 5.10 6.64 -4.59
CA GLN A 54 5.82 5.40 -4.83
C GLN A 54 6.40 4.83 -3.53
N ILE A 55 6.37 3.51 -3.37
CA ILE A 55 7.09 2.84 -2.29
C ILE A 55 8.61 2.97 -2.51
N GLN A 56 9.36 3.06 -1.43
CA GLN A 56 10.80 3.05 -1.50
C GLN A 56 11.29 1.65 -1.91
N LEU A 57 12.01 1.59 -3.02
CA LEU A 57 12.58 0.35 -3.52
C LEU A 57 14.02 0.18 -2.98
N PRO A 58 14.42 -1.04 -2.59
CA PRO A 58 15.78 -1.27 -2.14
C PRO A 58 16.76 -1.06 -3.29
N ALA A 59 17.99 -0.64 -2.99
CA ALA A 59 19.02 -0.40 -4.01
C ALA A 59 19.31 -1.64 -4.88
N ARG A 60 19.15 -2.84 -4.32
CA ARG A 60 19.33 -4.10 -5.05
C ARG A 60 18.03 -4.50 -5.75
N HIS A 61 18.02 -4.47 -7.08
CA HIS A 61 16.87 -4.91 -7.91
C HIS A 61 16.36 -6.31 -7.56
N GLY A 62 17.25 -7.27 -7.26
CA GLY A 62 16.85 -8.62 -6.84
C GLY A 62 16.21 -8.70 -5.44
N ALA A 63 16.07 -7.58 -4.74
CA ALA A 63 15.31 -7.47 -3.49
C ALA A 63 13.98 -6.72 -3.68
N TRP A 64 13.66 -6.31 -4.91
CA TRP A 64 12.41 -5.61 -5.19
C TRP A 64 11.22 -6.55 -4.96
N PRO A 65 10.10 -6.02 -4.46
CA PRO A 65 8.84 -6.76 -4.48
C PRO A 65 8.55 -7.21 -5.91
N ARG A 66 8.16 -8.47 -6.07
CA ARG A 66 7.83 -8.98 -7.40
C ARG A 66 6.51 -8.39 -7.86
N ARG A 67 6.51 -7.88 -9.09
CA ARG A 67 5.33 -7.26 -9.70
C ARG A 67 4.14 -8.22 -9.76
N GLU A 68 4.38 -9.50 -10.03
CA GLU A 68 3.36 -10.56 -10.04
C GLU A 68 2.58 -10.68 -8.71
N PHE A 69 3.27 -10.57 -7.57
CA PHE A 69 2.61 -10.65 -6.25
C PHE A 69 1.94 -9.34 -5.85
N LEU A 70 2.51 -8.21 -6.27
CA LEU A 70 1.82 -6.92 -6.14
C LEU A 70 0.53 -6.93 -6.94
N GLU A 71 0.53 -7.46 -8.16
CA GLU A 71 -0.65 -7.55 -9.01
C GLU A 71 -1.75 -8.42 -8.40
N GLU A 72 -1.40 -9.59 -7.88
CA GLU A 72 -2.36 -10.46 -7.20
C GLU A 72 -2.98 -9.77 -5.98
N ARG A 73 -2.14 -9.19 -5.12
CA ARG A 73 -2.57 -8.52 -3.89
C ARG A 73 -3.36 -7.25 -4.17
N TYR A 74 -2.96 -6.48 -5.17
CA TYR A 74 -3.64 -5.28 -5.64
C TYR A 74 -4.99 -5.63 -6.29
N SER A 75 -5.08 -6.72 -7.05
CA SER A 75 -6.34 -7.21 -7.59
C SER A 75 -7.32 -7.59 -6.48
N LEU A 76 -6.83 -8.19 -5.39
CA LEU A 76 -7.65 -8.46 -4.21
C LEU A 76 -8.11 -7.16 -3.54
N PHE A 77 -7.22 -6.19 -3.35
CA PHE A 77 -7.55 -4.86 -2.86
C PHE A 77 -8.66 -4.22 -3.72
N ARG A 78 -8.52 -4.18 -5.05
CA ARG A 78 -9.51 -3.62 -5.98
C ARG A 78 -10.88 -4.29 -5.93
N ARG A 79 -10.96 -5.56 -5.50
CA ARG A 79 -12.24 -6.28 -5.34
C ARG A 79 -12.92 -6.02 -4.00
N LEU A 80 -12.15 -5.64 -2.98
CA LEU A 80 -12.63 -5.45 -1.60
C LEU A 80 -12.70 -3.96 -1.21
N ALA A 81 -12.12 -3.09 -2.03
CA ALA A 81 -12.05 -1.64 -1.88
C ALA A 81 -13.34 -0.92 -2.28
#